data_AF-A0A9N9GLB4-F1
#
_entry.id   AF-A0A9N9GLB4-F1
#
_cell.length_a   1.000
_cell.length_b   1.000
_cell.length_c   1.000
_cell.angle_alpha   90.00
_cell.angle_beta   90.00
_cell.angle_gamma   90.00
#
_symmetry.space_group_name_H-M   'P 1'
#
loop_
_entity.id
_entity.type
_entity.pdbx_description
1 polymer ?
#
loop_
_entity_poly.entity_id
_entity_poly.type
_entity_poly.pdbx_seq_one_letter_code
_entity_poly.pdbx_strand_id
1 'polypeptide(L)'
;YSFEMAWLDRAISEDEIRVITEEITKEEVMNYLENLSKNIKSPPSGLSKIFGAIAYTEPKIFAIDKYKKDKRSDIYSLGVLFWEISSCCVPFEGIDHIIKMEKIKGGLCEKPISATPLEYTRLYEDCWKPEPEDRPLIEDVCERLKSKSLVLGDHYKM
;
A
#
# COMPACT_ATOMS: atom_id res chain seq x y z
N TYR A 1 -15.66 13.99 16.38
CA TYR A 1 -15.06 14.67 15.23
C TYR A 1 -15.02 13.67 14.09
N SER A 2 -16.00 13.81 13.20
CA SER A 2 -16.20 13.00 12.00
C SER A 2 -15.07 13.30 11.02
N PHE A 3 -14.24 12.30 10.72
CA PHE A 3 -13.42 12.31 9.52
C PHE A 3 -14.32 11.81 8.40
N GLU A 4 -14.99 12.74 7.73
CA GLU A 4 -15.71 12.45 6.49
C GLU A 4 -14.71 11.90 5.47
N MET A 5 -15.04 10.72 4.94
CA MET A 5 -14.41 10.02 3.83
C MET A 5 -14.62 10.74 2.47
N ALA A 6 -14.63 12.07 2.46
CA ALA A 6 -14.91 12.88 1.27
C ALA A 6 -13.82 12.80 0.18
N TRP A 7 -12.66 12.21 0.51
CA TRP A 7 -11.60 11.90 -0.45
C TRP A 7 -11.84 10.55 -1.16
N LEU A 8 -12.42 9.56 -0.49
CA LEU A 8 -12.70 8.24 -1.08
C LEU A 8 -13.79 8.32 -2.16
N ASP A 9 -14.83 9.13 -1.93
CA ASP A 9 -15.94 9.30 -2.88
C ASP A 9 -15.58 10.12 -4.13
N ARG A 10 -14.43 10.83 -4.12
CA ARG A 10 -13.96 11.66 -5.25
C ARG A 10 -12.83 11.02 -6.05
N ALA A 11 -12.08 10.10 -5.47
CA ALA A 11 -10.83 9.61 -6.04
C ALA A 11 -11.00 8.34 -6.89
N ILE A 12 -12.16 7.68 -6.84
CA ILE A 12 -12.37 6.43 -7.56
C ILE A 12 -13.74 6.51 -8.24
N SER A 13 -13.75 6.76 -9.55
CA SER A 13 -15.00 6.70 -10.31
C SER A 13 -15.54 5.26 -10.30
N GLU A 14 -16.85 5.08 -10.42
CA GLU A 14 -17.48 3.75 -10.41
C GLU A 14 -16.94 2.81 -11.51
N ASP A 15 -16.30 3.37 -12.53
CA ASP A 15 -15.63 2.63 -13.61
C ASP A 15 -14.22 2.12 -13.22
N GLU A 16 -13.55 2.71 -12.23
CA GLU A 16 -12.17 2.37 -11.83
C GLU A 16 -12.09 1.15 -10.90
N ILE A 17 -13.20 0.79 -10.23
CA ILE A 17 -13.26 -0.40 -9.36
C ILE A 17 -13.30 -1.70 -10.17
N ARG A 18 -13.76 -1.64 -11.44
CA ARG A 18 -13.97 -2.83 -12.28
C ARG A 18 -12.69 -3.51 -12.77
N VAL A 19 -11.52 -2.92 -12.51
CA VAL A 19 -10.23 -3.38 -13.07
C VAL A 19 -9.37 -4.14 -12.06
N ILE A 20 -9.60 -4.01 -10.75
CA ILE A 20 -8.65 -4.54 -9.75
C ILE A 20 -8.87 -6.02 -9.43
N THR A 21 -10.04 -6.60 -9.67
CA THR A 21 -10.29 -8.03 -9.46
C THR A 21 -11.48 -8.48 -10.29
N GLU A 22 -11.34 -9.50 -11.14
CA GLU A 22 -12.48 -10.09 -11.84
C GLU A 22 -13.45 -10.86 -10.92
N GLU A 23 -13.23 -10.89 -9.59
CA GLU A 23 -14.13 -11.59 -8.65
C GLU A 23 -14.46 -10.83 -7.34
N ILE A 24 -14.01 -9.58 -7.15
CA ILE A 24 -14.42 -8.81 -5.96
C ILE A 24 -15.29 -7.64 -6.40
N THR A 25 -16.57 -7.72 -6.07
CA THR A 25 -17.54 -6.67 -6.31
C THR A 25 -17.23 -5.42 -5.48
N LYS A 26 -17.68 -4.25 -5.95
CA LYS A 26 -17.63 -3.00 -5.17
C LYS A 26 -18.19 -3.20 -3.75
N GLU A 27 -19.25 -3.99 -3.63
CA GLU A 27 -19.86 -4.38 -2.36
C GLU A 27 -18.89 -5.12 -1.45
N GLU A 28 -18.11 -6.08 -1.97
CA GLU A 28 -17.19 -6.89 -1.18
C GLU A 28 -15.94 -6.10 -0.76
N VAL A 29 -15.41 -5.23 -1.63
CA VAL A 29 -14.34 -4.30 -1.25
C VAL A 29 -14.83 -3.34 -0.15
N MET A 30 -16.02 -2.76 -0.33
CA MET A 30 -16.59 -1.85 0.66
C MET A 30 -16.90 -2.58 1.97
N ASN A 31 -17.42 -3.80 1.92
CA ASN A 31 -17.68 -4.62 3.10
C ASN A 31 -16.37 -5.06 3.77
N TYR A 32 -15.31 -5.35 3.02
CA TYR A 32 -13.98 -5.61 3.57
C TYR A 32 -13.44 -4.37 4.30
N LEU A 33 -13.50 -3.19 3.68
CA LEU A 33 -13.06 -1.93 4.29
C LEU A 33 -13.92 -1.54 5.50
N GLU A 34 -15.23 -1.77 5.44
CA GLU A 34 -16.15 -1.52 6.53
C GLU A 34 -15.96 -2.51 7.69
N ASN A 35 -15.69 -3.78 7.38
CA ASN A 35 -15.33 -4.80 8.36
C ASN A 35 -13.94 -4.57 8.95
N LEU A 36 -12.98 -4.08 8.17
CA LEU A 36 -11.67 -3.64 8.67
C LEU A 36 -11.86 -2.49 9.65
N SER A 37 -12.70 -1.50 9.30
CA SER A 37 -13.08 -0.37 10.16
C SER A 37 -13.78 -0.81 11.45
N LYS A 38 -14.74 -1.75 11.36
CA LYS A 38 -15.50 -2.31 12.50
C LYS A 38 -14.66 -3.26 13.37
N ASN A 39 -13.69 -3.97 12.79
CA ASN A 39 -12.76 -4.86 13.50
C ASN A 39 -11.56 -4.14 14.12
N ILE A 40 -11.44 -2.83 13.95
CA ILE A 40 -10.75 -1.97 14.92
C ILE A 40 -11.61 -1.95 16.20
N LYS A 41 -11.67 -3.10 16.89
CA LYS A 41 -12.12 -3.17 18.28
C LYS A 41 -11.27 -2.16 19.04
N SER A 42 -11.92 -1.23 19.76
CA SER A 42 -11.38 -0.26 20.73
C SER A 42 -9.86 -0.03 20.64
N PRO A 43 -9.39 1.20 20.33
CA PRO A 43 -8.03 1.44 19.86
C PRO A 43 -7.06 0.60 20.69
N PRO A 44 -6.38 -0.38 20.09
CA PRO A 44 -5.29 -1.02 20.80
C PRO A 44 -4.37 0.16 21.19
N SER A 45 -3.84 0.15 22.43
CA SER A 45 -3.08 1.27 23.02
C SER A 45 -2.28 2.02 21.94
N GLY A 46 -2.27 3.37 21.92
CA GLY A 46 -1.79 4.15 20.76
C GLY A 46 -0.47 3.66 20.13
N LEU A 47 0.40 3.03 20.94
CA LEU A 47 1.58 2.25 20.54
C LEU A 47 1.32 1.19 19.45
N SER A 48 0.30 0.35 19.57
CA SER A 48 -0.06 -0.67 18.58
C SER A 48 -0.48 -0.09 17.21
N LYS A 49 -1.19 1.05 17.20
CA LYS A 49 -1.51 1.78 15.95
C LYS A 49 -0.25 2.37 15.34
N ILE A 50 0.66 2.91 16.17
CA ILE A 50 1.97 3.40 15.75
C ILE A 50 2.79 2.24 15.16
N PHE A 51 2.80 1.08 15.82
CA PHE A 51 3.56 -0.10 15.41
C PHE A 51 3.03 -0.76 14.14
N GLY A 52 1.71 -0.78 13.93
CA GLY A 52 1.10 -1.21 12.67
C GLY A 52 1.46 -0.29 11.50
N ALA A 53 1.64 1.02 11.76
CA ALA A 53 1.98 1.99 10.73
C ALA A 53 3.47 1.99 10.32
N ILE A 54 4.37 1.38 11.11
CA ILE A 54 5.83 1.41 10.84
C ILE A 54 6.15 0.91 9.43
N ALA A 55 5.52 -0.18 8.99
CA ALA A 55 5.80 -0.77 7.68
C ALA A 55 5.53 0.18 6.52
N TYR A 56 4.47 0.98 6.62
CA TYR A 56 4.03 1.92 5.59
C TYR A 56 4.67 3.30 5.76
N THR A 57 5.48 3.50 6.81
CA THR A 57 6.04 4.81 7.13
C THR A 57 7.31 5.05 6.32
N GLU A 58 7.35 6.19 5.63
CA GLU A 58 8.52 6.72 4.92
C GLU A 58 9.83 6.50 5.71
N PRO A 59 10.82 5.75 5.17
CA PRO A 59 12.06 5.42 5.88
C PRO A 59 12.84 6.64 6.38
N LYS A 60 12.84 7.75 5.61
CA LYS A 60 13.56 8.97 5.98
C LYS A 60 13.06 9.61 7.27
N ILE A 61 11.83 9.31 7.71
CA ILE A 61 11.32 9.74 9.03
C ILE A 61 12.17 9.18 10.17
N PHE A 62 12.71 7.98 10.02
CA PHE A 62 13.55 7.34 11.04
C PHE A 62 15.03 7.73 10.92
N ALA A 63 15.43 8.32 9.79
CA ALA A 63 16.81 8.64 9.47
C ALA A 63 17.16 10.13 9.66
N ILE A 64 16.23 11.04 9.40
CA ILE A 64 16.48 12.48 9.32
C ILE A 64 15.67 13.22 10.39
N ASP A 65 16.36 13.93 11.28
CA ASP A 65 15.68 14.78 12.27
C ASP A 65 14.84 15.86 11.55
N LYS A 66 13.60 16.03 12.00
CA LYS A 66 12.61 16.96 11.42
C LYS A 66 12.36 16.76 9.92
N TYR A 67 12.47 15.52 9.42
CA TYR A 67 12.04 15.19 8.06
C TYR A 67 10.59 15.64 7.83
N LYS A 68 10.37 16.38 6.74
CA LYS A 68 9.03 16.81 6.33
C LYS A 68 8.49 15.84 5.32
N LYS A 69 7.39 15.17 5.66
CA LYS A 69 6.65 14.36 4.69
C LYS A 69 6.11 15.24 3.57
N ASP A 70 6.07 14.67 2.39
CA ASP A 70 5.45 15.22 1.20
C ASP A 70 4.64 14.13 0.49
N LYS A 71 4.09 14.43 -0.69
CA LYS A 71 3.30 13.47 -1.47
C LYS A 71 4.08 12.19 -1.80
N ARG A 72 5.41 12.23 -1.95
CA ARG A 72 6.22 11.04 -2.24
C ARG A 72 6.33 10.11 -1.04
N SER A 73 6.18 10.65 0.17
CA SER A 73 6.05 9.84 1.38
C SER A 73 4.78 8.98 1.34
N ASP A 74 3.69 9.52 0.78
CA ASP A 74 2.45 8.76 0.57
C ASP A 74 2.62 7.70 -0.53
N ILE A 75 3.40 8.00 -1.59
CA ILE A 75 3.75 7.02 -2.64
C ILE A 75 4.50 5.82 -2.06
N TYR A 76 5.41 6.03 -1.10
CA TYR A 76 6.05 4.91 -0.40
C TYR A 76 5.02 4.02 0.31
N SER A 77 4.09 4.62 1.05
CA SER A 77 3.02 3.88 1.73
C SER A 77 2.17 3.07 0.73
N LEU A 78 1.88 3.63 -0.44
CA LEU A 78 1.19 2.93 -1.52
C LEU A 78 1.99 1.74 -2.06
N GLY A 79 3.31 1.87 -2.21
CA GLY A 79 4.17 0.75 -2.63
C GLY A 79 4.06 -0.45 -1.67
N VAL A 80 4.16 -0.19 -0.36
CA VAL A 80 3.99 -1.26 0.65
C VAL A 80 2.59 -1.87 0.61
N LEU A 81 1.55 -1.05 0.42
CA LEU A 81 0.17 -1.52 0.29
C LEU A 81 -0.04 -2.38 -0.97
N PHE A 82 0.51 -1.98 -2.12
CA PHE A 82 0.43 -2.77 -3.35
C PHE A 82 1.14 -4.12 -3.19
N TRP A 83 2.27 -4.16 -2.50
CA TRP A 83 2.91 -5.42 -2.17
C TRP A 83 2.06 -6.30 -1.23
N GLU A 84 1.43 -5.72 -0.21
CA GLU A 84 0.53 -6.44 0.70
C GLU A 84 -0.67 -7.03 -0.05
N ILE A 85 -1.31 -6.25 -0.92
CA ILE A 85 -2.40 -6.74 -1.77
C ILE A 85 -1.93 -7.89 -2.66
N SER A 86 -0.75 -7.75 -3.25
CA SER A 86 -0.23 -8.73 -4.18
C SER A 86 0.23 -10.03 -3.50
N SER A 87 0.73 -9.94 -2.26
CA SER A 87 1.23 -11.08 -1.49
C SER A 87 0.13 -11.73 -0.64
N CYS A 88 -0.94 -10.99 -0.33
CA CYS A 88 -1.90 -11.29 0.72
C CYS A 88 -1.22 -11.53 2.08
N CYS A 89 -0.06 -10.91 2.33
CA CYS A 89 0.74 -11.07 3.54
C CYS A 89 0.91 -9.76 4.29
N VAL A 90 1.08 -9.85 5.62
CA VAL A 90 1.36 -8.69 6.46
C VAL A 90 2.79 -8.19 6.19
N PRO A 91 3.00 -6.90 5.91
CA PRO A 91 4.34 -6.35 5.68
C PRO A 91 5.30 -6.56 6.86
N PHE A 92 6.46 -7.11 6.54
CA PHE A 92 7.55 -7.45 7.44
C PHE A 92 7.09 -8.36 8.58
N GLU A 93 6.27 -9.36 8.25
CA GLU A 93 5.76 -10.34 9.20
C GLU A 93 6.90 -11.05 9.96
N GLY A 94 6.68 -11.32 11.25
CA GLY A 94 7.67 -11.98 12.11
C GLY A 94 8.85 -11.09 12.55
N ILE A 95 8.90 -9.81 12.15
CA ILE A 95 9.92 -8.86 12.62
C ILE A 95 9.34 -7.98 13.73
N ASP A 96 10.02 -7.98 14.89
CA ASP A 96 9.71 -7.08 16.01
C ASP A 96 9.70 -5.61 15.58
N HIS A 97 8.82 -4.80 16.17
CA HIS A 97 8.58 -3.42 15.72
C HIS A 97 9.82 -2.52 15.76
N ILE A 98 10.67 -2.64 16.78
CA ILE A 98 11.89 -1.81 16.90
C ILE A 98 12.90 -2.24 15.84
N ILE A 99 13.07 -3.55 15.67
CA ILE A 99 13.96 -4.12 14.65
C ILE A 99 13.46 -3.78 13.24
N LYS A 100 12.14 -3.83 13.02
CA LYS A 100 11.48 -3.47 11.77
C LYS A 100 11.79 -2.03 11.39
N MET A 101 11.64 -1.10 12.33
CA MET A 101 11.97 0.32 12.13
C MET A 101 13.44 0.52 11.72
N GLU A 102 14.39 -0.08 12.44
CA GLU A 102 15.82 0.05 12.12
C GLU A 102 16.18 -0.58 10.76
N LYS A 103 15.55 -1.71 10.41
CA LYS A 103 15.77 -2.34 9.10
C LYS A 103 15.18 -1.50 7.96
N ILE A 104 13.96 -0.98 8.12
CA ILE A 104 13.32 -0.09 7.13
C ILE A 104 14.17 1.17 6.94
N LYS A 105 14.62 1.78 8.03
CA LYS A 105 15.58 2.90 8.01
C LYS A 105 16.85 2.57 7.23
N GLY A 106 17.34 1.33 7.32
CA GLY A 106 18.48 0.81 6.57
C GLY A 106 18.17 0.42 5.11
N GLY A 107 16.95 0.66 4.62
CA GLY A 107 16.55 0.36 3.24
C GLY A 107 16.01 -1.06 3.03
N LEU A 108 15.55 -1.75 4.08
CA LEU A 108 14.86 -3.02 3.91
C LEU A 108 13.52 -2.81 3.18
N CYS A 109 13.36 -3.49 2.05
CA CYS A 109 12.09 -3.66 1.35
C CYS A 109 11.67 -5.13 1.40
N GLU A 110 10.41 -5.38 1.11
CA GLU A 110 9.90 -6.74 0.94
C GLU A 110 10.43 -7.40 -0.32
N LYS A 111 10.40 -8.74 -0.33
CA LYS A 111 10.82 -9.50 -1.52
C LYS A 111 9.70 -9.50 -2.56
N PRO A 112 10.02 -9.29 -3.86
CA PRO A 112 9.05 -9.44 -4.92
C PRO A 112 8.42 -10.83 -4.94
N ILE A 113 7.13 -10.88 -5.22
CA ILE A 113 6.36 -12.12 -5.30
C ILE A 113 6.41 -12.63 -6.74
N SER A 114 6.89 -13.86 -6.94
CA SER A 114 7.11 -14.42 -8.29
C SER A 114 5.82 -14.63 -9.09
N ALA A 115 4.68 -14.77 -8.41
CA ALA A 115 3.36 -14.93 -9.05
C ALA A 115 2.73 -13.60 -9.50
N THR A 116 3.32 -12.47 -9.12
CA THR A 116 2.81 -11.14 -9.46
C THR A 116 3.23 -10.74 -10.86
N PRO A 117 2.32 -10.18 -11.69
CA PRO A 117 2.67 -9.63 -12.99
C PRO A 117 3.85 -8.67 -12.90
N LEU A 118 4.82 -8.81 -13.79
CA LEU A 118 6.07 -8.05 -13.74
C LEU A 118 5.84 -6.54 -13.69
N GLU A 119 4.85 -6.04 -14.43
CA GLU A 119 4.52 -4.61 -14.42
C GLU A 119 3.94 -4.12 -13.09
N TYR A 120 3.19 -4.99 -12.38
CA TYR A 120 2.69 -4.67 -11.04
C TYR A 120 3.81 -4.73 -10.00
N THR A 121 4.73 -5.69 -10.15
CA THR A 121 5.96 -5.76 -9.35
C THR A 121 6.80 -4.50 -9.50
N ARG A 122 7.06 -4.07 -10.74
CA ARG A 122 7.76 -2.82 -11.02
C ARG A 122 7.04 -1.61 -10.44
N LEU A 123 5.70 -1.61 -10.41
CA LEU A 123 4.92 -0.50 -9.87
C LEU A 123 5.19 -0.30 -8.39
N TYR A 124 5.01 -1.35 -7.58
CA TYR A 124 5.26 -1.19 -6.16
C TYR A 124 6.75 -1.01 -5.85
N GLU A 125 7.65 -1.57 -6.67
CA GLU A 125 9.08 -1.38 -6.52
C GLU A 125 9.53 0.07 -6.78
N ASP A 126 8.95 0.72 -7.77
CA ASP A 126 9.20 2.15 -8.03
C ASP A 126 8.61 3.03 -6.93
N CYS A 127 7.45 2.66 -6.38
CA CYS A 127 6.79 3.41 -5.31
C CYS A 127 7.61 3.46 -4.01
N TRP A 128 8.38 2.42 -3.68
CA TRP A 128 9.15 2.36 -2.44
C TRP A 128 10.65 2.63 -2.61
N LYS A 129 11.08 3.31 -3.69
CA LYS A 129 12.49 3.64 -3.88
C LYS A 129 13.08 4.44 -2.70
N PRO A 130 14.38 4.26 -2.40
CA PRO A 130 15.00 4.92 -1.24
C PRO A 130 14.89 6.44 -1.30
N GLU A 131 15.16 7.03 -2.47
CA GLU A 131 15.04 8.47 -2.67
C GLU A 131 13.60 8.83 -3.09
N PRO A 132 12.91 9.72 -2.34
CA PRO A 132 11.57 10.19 -2.68
C PRO A 132 11.47 10.74 -4.10
N GLU A 133 12.52 11.41 -4.57
CA GLU A 133 12.59 12.02 -5.89
C GLU A 133 12.55 11.00 -7.04
N ASP A 134 12.97 9.76 -6.78
CA ASP A 134 12.96 8.67 -7.76
C ASP A 134 11.62 7.93 -7.81
N ARG A 135 10.68 8.29 -6.93
CA ARG A 135 9.34 7.68 -6.88
C ARG A 135 8.43 8.35 -7.91
N PRO A 136 7.50 7.59 -8.50
CA PRO A 136 6.53 8.13 -9.46
C PRO A 136 5.63 9.17 -8.79
N LEU A 137 5.04 10.04 -9.60
CA LEU A 137 3.93 10.87 -9.15
C LEU A 137 2.65 10.02 -9.06
N ILE A 138 1.65 10.52 -8.34
CA ILE A 138 0.38 9.79 -8.19
C ILE A 138 -0.32 9.62 -9.55
N GLU A 139 -0.16 10.58 -10.45
CA GLU A 139 -0.68 10.53 -11.81
C GLU A 139 -0.07 9.36 -12.60
N ASP A 140 1.25 9.14 -12.49
CA ASP A 140 1.95 8.02 -13.13
C ASP A 140 1.51 6.67 -12.55
N VAL A 141 1.31 6.61 -11.22
CA VAL A 141 0.80 5.41 -10.53
C VAL A 141 -0.61 5.07 -11.05
N CYS A 142 -1.50 6.05 -11.11
CA CYS A 142 -2.86 5.86 -11.62
C CYS A 142 -2.87 5.45 -13.10
N GLU A 143 -2.01 6.03 -13.94
CA GLU A 143 -1.90 5.66 -15.35
C GLU A 143 -1.43 4.21 -15.52
N ARG A 144 -0.40 3.80 -14.76
CA ARG A 144 0.10 2.41 -14.76
C ARG A 144 -0.98 1.45 -14.31
N LEU A 145 -1.74 1.77 -13.26
CA LEU A 145 -2.86 0.96 -12.77
C LEU A 145 -3.98 0.77 -13.80
N LYS A 146 -4.22 1.74 -14.68
CA LYS A 146 -5.21 1.65 -15.76
C LYS A 146 -4.75 0.79 -16.94
N SER A 147 -3.47 0.47 -17.03
CA SER A 147 -2.93 -0.36 -18.10
C SER A 147 -3.41 -1.81 -17.99
N LYS A 148 -3.93 -2.36 -19.10
CA LYS A 148 -4.40 -3.76 -19.20
C LYS A 148 -3.31 -4.80 -18.93
N SER A 149 -2.04 -4.40 -18.83
CA SER A 149 -0.92 -5.30 -18.52
C SER A 149 -0.87 -5.76 -17.04
N LEU A 150 -1.77 -5.27 -16.19
CA LEU A 150 -1.86 -5.66 -14.77
C LEU A 150 -2.97 -6.67 -14.49
N VAL A 151 -3.74 -7.08 -15.51
CA VAL A 151 -4.84 -8.02 -15.36
C VAL A 151 -4.24 -9.41 -15.07
N LEU A 152 -4.48 -9.91 -13.85
CA LEU A 152 -4.10 -11.24 -13.36
C LEU A 152 -4.82 -12.41 -14.10
N GLY A 153 -5.64 -12.11 -15.12
CA GLY A 153 -6.72 -12.97 -15.61
C GLY A 153 -6.42 -13.93 -16.76
N ASP A 154 -5.26 -13.86 -17.43
CA ASP A 154 -5.03 -14.74 -18.60
C ASP A 154 -4.23 -16.03 -18.29
N HIS A 155 -3.71 -16.19 -17.06
CA HIS A 155 -2.92 -17.37 -16.66
C HIS A 155 -3.68 -18.39 -15.79
N TYR A 156 -4.94 -18.11 -15.42
CA TYR A 156 -5.77 -18.99 -14.57
C TYR A 156 -7.02 -19.56 -15.29
N LYS A 157 -6.95 -19.75 -16.61
CA LYS A 157 -7.92 -20.63 -17.30
C LYS A 157 -7.43 -22.07 -17.19
N MET A 158 -7.90 -22.80 -16.17
CA MET A 158 -7.98 -24.27 -16.21
C MET A 158 -9.40 -24.68 -16.62
#